data_AF-A0A2N8TEG0-F1
#
_entry.id   AF-A0A2N8TEG0-F1
#
_cell.length_a   1.000
_cell.length_b   1.000
_cell.length_c   1.000
_cell.angle_alpha   90.00
_cell.angle_beta   90.00
_cell.angle_gamma   90.00
#
_symmetry.space_group_name_H-M   'P 1'
#
loop_
_entity.id
_entity.type
_entity.pdbx_description
1 polymer ?
#
loop_
_entity_poly.entity_id
_entity_poly.type
_entity_poly.pdbx_seq_one_letter_code
_entity_poly.pdbx_strand_id
1 'polypeptide(L)'
;MPIVPVRARGLTIEGADGRRYLDCLSGAGTLALGHNHPVVLEAIRKVLDSGAPLNALDLATPAKDAFLTELYRTLPPGLAERARVRFCGPAGSEAVQCAYAMVRAATGRTCLLAFTGSGRGTTGRALGGTSADPRSGDTREGRLSHRAVSHPAARPRRAGTRAVLRTRRQRSRPV
;
A
#
# COMPACT_ATOMS: atom_id res chain seq x y z
N MET A 1 13.52 27.60 8.47
CA MET A 1 14.93 27.79 8.86
C MET A 1 15.78 26.79 8.11
N PRO A 2 16.83 27.17 7.38
CA PRO A 2 17.73 26.20 6.79
C PRO A 2 18.64 25.65 7.91
N ILE A 3 18.37 24.43 8.36
CA ILE A 3 19.34 23.66 9.16
C ILE A 3 20.28 22.99 8.15
N VAL A 4 21.59 23.04 8.41
CA VAL A 4 22.60 22.30 7.63
C VAL A 4 23.13 21.17 8.53
N PRO A 5 22.57 19.94 8.46
CA PRO A 5 23.00 18.82 9.30
C PRO A 5 24.44 18.41 8.98
N VAL A 6 25.27 18.24 10.00
CA VAL A 6 26.66 17.73 9.86
C VAL A 6 26.88 16.40 10.57
N ARG A 7 26.11 16.12 11.62
CA ARG A 7 26.13 14.85 12.35
C ARG A 7 24.75 14.55 12.91
N ALA A 8 24.41 13.29 13.05
CA ALA A 8 23.17 12.89 13.71
C ALA A 8 23.35 11.57 14.46
N ARG A 9 22.68 11.41 15.59
CA ARG A 9 22.66 10.16 16.36
C ARG A 9 21.37 10.04 17.15
N GLY A 10 20.72 8.88 17.06
CA GLY A 10 19.42 8.67 17.68
C GLY A 10 18.41 9.69 17.17
N LEU A 11 17.86 10.49 18.08
CA LEU A 11 16.83 11.49 17.79
C LEU A 11 17.42 12.89 17.55
N THR A 12 18.75 13.06 17.60
CA THR A 12 19.38 14.38 17.57
C THR A 12 20.18 14.62 16.29
N ILE A 13 20.06 15.83 15.76
CA ILE A 13 20.84 16.35 14.64
C ILE A 13 21.70 17.52 15.14
N GLU A 14 22.99 17.51 14.80
CA GLU A 14 23.92 18.63 14.98
C GLU A 14 24.00 19.41 13.67
N GLY A 15 23.75 20.71 13.74
CA GLY A 15 23.88 21.64 12.61
C GLY A 15 25.30 22.20 12.49
N ALA A 16 25.65 22.70 11.30
CA ALA A 16 26.90 23.41 11.04
C ALA A 16 27.05 24.70 11.88
N ASP A 17 25.95 25.20 12.44
CA ASP A 17 25.90 26.32 13.38
C ASP A 17 26.25 25.92 14.83
N GLY A 18 26.62 24.67 15.07
CA GLY A 18 26.94 24.12 16.39
C GLY A 18 25.72 23.84 17.27
N ARG A 19 24.50 24.06 16.78
CA ARG A 19 23.27 23.81 17.54
C ARG A 19 22.81 22.35 17.39
N ARG A 20 22.13 21.85 18.42
CA ARG A 20 21.51 20.53 18.44
C ARG A 20 20.00 20.65 18.29
N TYR A 21 19.45 19.84 17.40
CA TYR A 21 18.04 19.84 17.01
C TYR A 21 17.45 18.46 17.29
N LEU A 22 16.20 18.43 17.77
CA LEU A 22 15.43 17.19 17.88
C LEU A 22 14.79 16.87 16.53
N ASP A 23 15.03 15.66 16.02
CA ASP A 23 14.38 15.15 14.81
C ASP A 23 13.02 14.54 15.15
N CYS A 24 11.96 15.35 14.99
CA CYS A 24 10.58 14.89 15.14
C CYS A 24 9.98 14.33 13.84
N LEU A 25 10.72 14.36 12.73
CA LEU A 25 10.28 13.86 11.43
C LEU A 25 10.75 12.42 11.18
N SER A 26 11.90 12.05 11.75
CA SER A 26 12.47 10.69 11.70
C SER A 26 12.65 10.19 10.26
N GLY A 27 13.10 11.06 9.35
CA GLY A 27 13.21 10.74 7.92
C GLY A 27 11.86 10.39 7.28
N ALA A 28 10.80 11.14 7.61
CA ALA A 28 9.42 10.84 7.23
C ALA A 28 8.95 9.45 7.69
N GLY A 29 9.49 8.98 8.83
CA GLY A 29 9.21 7.68 9.43
C GLY A 29 10.17 6.55 9.02
N THR A 30 11.11 6.78 8.10
CA THR A 30 12.07 5.73 7.66
C THR A 30 13.09 5.36 8.75
N LEU A 31 13.41 6.29 9.66
CA LEU A 31 14.45 6.10 10.67
C LEU A 31 13.90 5.59 12.01
N ALA A 32 13.22 4.44 12.02
CA ALA A 32 12.57 3.91 13.22
C ALA A 32 13.50 3.72 14.44
N LEU A 33 14.78 3.42 14.21
CA LEU A 33 15.80 3.27 15.26
C LEU A 33 16.59 4.57 15.52
N GLY A 34 16.25 5.66 14.84
CA GLY A 34 16.99 6.91 14.83
C GLY A 34 18.25 6.89 13.95
N HIS A 35 18.91 8.03 13.87
CA HIS A 35 20.12 8.24 13.06
C HIS A 35 21.29 7.40 13.57
N ASN A 36 22.04 6.79 12.64
CA ASN A 36 23.31 6.11 12.92
C ASN A 36 23.23 5.08 14.07
N HIS A 37 22.13 4.33 14.14
CA HIS A 37 21.94 3.28 15.14
C HIS A 37 23.01 2.17 14.98
N PRO A 38 23.72 1.75 16.05
CA PRO A 38 24.84 0.81 15.94
C PRO A 38 24.49 -0.49 15.19
N VAL A 39 23.33 -1.09 15.48
CA VAL A 39 22.88 -2.33 14.81
C VAL A 39 22.77 -2.16 13.28
N VAL A 40 22.32 -1.00 12.81
CA VAL A 40 22.18 -0.73 11.37
C VAL A 40 23.56 -0.52 10.74
N LEU A 41 24.44 0.25 11.39
CA LEU A 41 25.80 0.48 10.90
C LEU A 41 26.61 -0.81 10.81
N GLU A 42 26.53 -1.67 11.82
CA GLU A 42 27.21 -2.96 11.80
C GLU A 42 26.66 -3.89 10.71
N ALA A 43 25.34 -3.92 10.51
CA ALA A 43 24.74 -4.70 9.42
C ALA A 43 25.21 -4.24 8.03
N ILE A 44 25.26 -2.92 7.80
CA ILE A 44 25.75 -2.33 6.54
C ILE A 44 27.23 -2.69 6.34
N ARG A 45 28.08 -2.46 7.34
CA ARG A 45 29.51 -2.80 7.28
C ARG A 45 29.75 -4.25 6.94
N LYS A 46 29.04 -5.16 7.62
CA LYS A 46 29.12 -6.61 7.35
C LYS A 46 28.82 -6.95 5.89
N VAL A 47 27.81 -6.31 5.28
CA VAL A 47 27.51 -6.53 3.86
C VAL A 47 28.64 -6.02 2.97
N LEU A 48 29.15 -4.82 3.24
CA LEU A 48 30.27 -4.23 2.48
C LEU A 48 31.54 -5.10 2.56
N ASP A 49 31.85 -5.62 3.74
CA ASP A 49 33.05 -6.45 3.98
C ASP A 49 32.89 -7.88 3.45
N SER A 50 31.66 -8.35 3.22
CA SER A 50 31.39 -9.73 2.80
C SER A 50 31.74 -10.06 1.35
N GLY A 51 31.92 -9.04 0.49
CA GLY A 51 32.05 -9.21 -0.96
C GLY A 51 30.75 -9.66 -1.67
N ALA A 52 29.61 -9.65 -0.97
CA ALA A 52 28.32 -9.97 -1.57
C ALA A 52 27.95 -8.96 -2.68
N PRO A 53 27.23 -9.37 -3.74
CA PRO A 53 26.73 -8.44 -4.75
C PRO A 53 25.82 -7.39 -4.12
N LEU A 54 26.16 -6.10 -4.30
CA LEU A 54 25.34 -4.99 -3.80
C LEU A 54 24.06 -4.81 -4.61
N ASN A 55 24.06 -5.21 -5.89
CA ASN A 55 22.89 -5.28 -6.74
C ASN A 55 22.91 -6.62 -7.50
N ALA A 56 21.83 -7.37 -7.37
CA ALA A 56 21.64 -8.65 -8.04
C ALA A 56 20.34 -8.69 -8.86
N LEU A 57 19.73 -7.54 -9.14
CA LEU A 57 18.43 -7.41 -9.81
C LEU A 57 17.40 -8.38 -9.21
N ASP A 58 16.87 -9.28 -10.04
CA ASP A 58 15.85 -10.26 -9.68
C ASP A 58 16.41 -11.56 -9.08
N LEU A 59 17.74 -11.72 -8.98
CA LEU A 59 18.34 -12.92 -8.40
C LEU A 59 18.09 -13.01 -6.89
N ALA A 60 17.90 -14.24 -6.41
CA ALA A 60 17.84 -14.55 -4.99
C ALA A 60 19.20 -14.30 -4.34
N THR A 61 19.18 -13.84 -3.09
CA THR A 61 20.39 -13.67 -2.27
C THR A 61 20.10 -14.08 -0.83
N PRO A 62 21.11 -14.55 -0.07
CA PRO A 62 20.91 -14.89 1.33
C PRO A 62 20.32 -13.75 2.17
N ALA A 63 20.67 -12.49 1.83
CA ALA A 63 20.11 -11.31 2.48
C ALA A 63 18.62 -11.11 2.19
N LYS A 64 18.18 -11.34 0.94
CA LYS A 64 16.75 -11.30 0.58
C LYS A 64 15.99 -12.43 1.28
N ASP A 65 16.55 -13.64 1.34
CA ASP A 65 15.89 -14.80 1.97
C ASP A 65 15.74 -14.60 3.49
N ALA A 66 16.78 -14.09 4.15
CA ALA A 66 16.70 -13.74 5.58
C ALA A 66 15.65 -12.65 5.84
N PHE A 67 15.60 -11.61 5.00
CA PHE A 67 14.58 -10.57 5.08
C PHE A 67 13.17 -11.14 4.90
N LEU A 68 12.96 -11.99 3.88
CA LEU A 68 11.65 -12.61 3.63
C LEU A 68 11.21 -13.49 4.79
N THR A 69 12.14 -14.25 5.37
CA THR A 69 11.87 -15.10 6.54
C THR A 69 11.34 -14.29 7.71
N GLU A 70 12.02 -13.20 8.06
CA GLU A 70 11.56 -12.30 9.13
C GLU A 70 10.27 -11.57 8.76
N LEU A 71 10.14 -11.12 7.51
CA LEU A 71 8.91 -10.48 7.05
C LEU A 71 7.71 -11.41 7.22
N TYR A 72 7.77 -12.66 6.74
CA TYR A 72 6.68 -13.61 6.88
C TYR A 72 6.36 -13.95 8.34
N ARG A 73 7.34 -13.94 9.26
CA ARG A 73 7.11 -14.11 10.70
C ARG A 73 6.30 -12.97 11.32
N THR A 74 6.41 -11.75 10.78
CA THR A 74 5.68 -10.58 11.27
C THR A 74 4.28 -10.42 10.68
N LEU A 75 3.98 -11.12 9.56
CA LEU A 75 2.69 -11.03 8.90
C LEU A 75 1.62 -11.88 9.62
N PRO A 76 0.34 -11.47 9.59
CA PRO A 76 -0.76 -12.31 10.06
C PRO A 76 -0.74 -13.68 9.35
N PRO A 77 -1.01 -14.82 10.04
CA PRO A 77 -0.83 -16.16 9.48
C PRO A 77 -1.53 -16.39 8.13
N GLY A 78 -2.82 -16.01 8.03
CA GLY A 78 -3.58 -16.17 6.79
C GLY A 78 -3.10 -15.29 5.62
N LEU A 79 -2.31 -14.25 5.89
CA LEU A 79 -1.62 -13.49 4.86
C LEU A 79 -0.26 -14.12 4.54
N ALA A 80 0.52 -14.49 5.56
CA ALA A 80 1.84 -15.10 5.41
C ALA A 80 1.82 -16.35 4.52
N GLU A 81 0.81 -17.22 4.66
CA GLU A 81 0.66 -18.45 3.87
C GLU A 81 0.48 -18.23 2.36
N ARG A 82 -0.14 -17.10 1.98
CA ARG A 82 -0.54 -16.82 0.59
C ARG A 82 0.22 -15.67 -0.04
N ALA A 83 0.89 -14.86 0.76
CA ALA A 83 1.61 -13.70 0.29
C ALA A 83 2.75 -14.10 -0.66
N ARG A 84 3.03 -13.20 -1.60
CA ARG A 84 4.20 -13.21 -2.47
C ARG A 84 4.79 -11.82 -2.43
N VAL A 85 6.12 -11.73 -2.40
CA VAL A 85 6.82 -10.46 -2.25
C VAL A 85 7.52 -10.10 -3.55
N ARG A 86 7.24 -8.90 -4.06
CA ARG A 86 7.96 -8.29 -5.17
C ARG A 86 8.80 -7.13 -4.64
N PHE A 87 10.12 -7.28 -4.70
CA PHE A 87 11.03 -6.17 -4.47
C PHE A 87 10.91 -5.19 -5.64
N CYS A 88 10.50 -3.97 -5.32
CA CYS A 88 10.45 -2.85 -6.26
C CYS A 88 11.70 -1.98 -6.08
N GLY A 89 11.84 -0.91 -6.87
CA GLY A 89 12.88 0.08 -6.59
C GLY A 89 12.70 0.76 -5.22
N PRO A 90 13.68 1.56 -4.78
CA PRO A 90 13.77 2.05 -3.40
C PRO A 90 12.69 3.07 -3.03
N ALA A 91 11.93 3.59 -4.01
CA ALA A 91 10.92 4.60 -3.75
C ALA A 91 9.53 3.99 -3.49
N GLY A 92 8.81 4.53 -2.50
CA GLY A 92 7.43 4.10 -2.20
C GLY A 92 6.46 4.24 -3.39
N SER A 93 6.68 5.20 -4.28
CA SER A 93 5.89 5.34 -5.52
C SER A 93 6.04 4.16 -6.47
N GLU A 94 7.23 3.56 -6.56
CA GLU A 94 7.48 2.42 -7.45
C GLU A 94 6.74 1.19 -6.94
N ALA A 95 6.65 1.02 -5.61
CA ALA A 95 5.84 -0.03 -5.01
C ALA A 95 4.34 0.13 -5.39
N VAL A 96 3.81 1.35 -5.36
CA VAL A 96 2.41 1.63 -5.75
C VAL A 96 2.19 1.38 -7.24
N GLN A 97 3.13 1.80 -8.10
CA GLN A 97 3.06 1.54 -9.54
C GLN A 97 3.13 0.05 -9.86
N CYS A 98 4.01 -0.69 -9.20
CA CYS A 98 4.13 -2.14 -9.36
C CYS A 98 2.83 -2.84 -8.95
N ALA A 99 2.26 -2.47 -7.79
CA ALA A 99 0.98 -2.99 -7.34
C ALA A 99 -0.14 -2.71 -8.34
N TYR A 100 -0.22 -1.47 -8.86
CA TYR A 100 -1.20 -1.11 -9.89
C TYR A 100 -1.03 -1.95 -11.16
N ALA A 101 0.20 -2.08 -11.67
CA ALA A 101 0.49 -2.91 -12.84
C ALA A 101 0.09 -4.37 -12.64
N MET A 102 0.37 -4.95 -11.47
CA MET A 102 -0.03 -6.33 -11.13
C MET A 102 -1.55 -6.50 -11.07
N VAL A 103 -2.27 -5.57 -10.44
CA VAL A 103 -3.74 -5.61 -10.36
C VAL A 103 -4.35 -5.49 -11.75
N ARG A 104 -3.83 -4.61 -12.61
CA ARG A 104 -4.29 -4.51 -14.00
C ARG A 104 -4.04 -5.81 -14.76
N ALA A 105 -2.84 -6.36 -14.67
CA ALA A 105 -2.48 -7.60 -15.36
C ALA A 105 -3.36 -8.77 -14.93
N ALA A 106 -3.68 -8.87 -13.63
CA ALA A 106 -4.50 -9.94 -13.09
C ALA A 106 -6.00 -9.78 -13.37
N THR A 107 -6.52 -8.55 -13.47
CA THR A 107 -7.97 -8.29 -13.51
C THR A 107 -8.49 -7.66 -14.80
N GLY A 108 -7.61 -7.12 -15.64
CA GLY A 108 -7.97 -6.29 -16.80
C GLY A 108 -8.56 -4.92 -16.47
N ARG A 109 -8.68 -4.55 -15.19
CA ARG A 109 -9.30 -3.28 -14.76
C ARG A 109 -8.28 -2.15 -14.73
N THR A 110 -8.73 -0.96 -15.13
CA THR A 110 -7.93 0.27 -15.16
C THR A 110 -8.39 1.31 -14.13
N CYS A 111 -9.59 1.19 -13.59
CA CYS A 111 -10.12 2.11 -12.58
C CYS A 111 -9.47 1.86 -11.21
N LEU A 112 -9.04 2.94 -10.54
CA LEU A 112 -8.50 2.90 -9.18
C LEU A 112 -9.26 3.88 -8.28
N LEU A 113 -9.59 3.43 -7.06
CA LEU A 113 -10.17 4.29 -6.03
C LEU A 113 -9.04 4.84 -5.14
N ALA A 114 -8.99 6.16 -4.98
CA ALA A 114 -8.06 6.84 -4.10
C ALA A 114 -8.81 7.70 -3.06
N PHE A 115 -8.21 7.83 -1.88
CA PHE A 115 -8.76 8.63 -0.79
C PHE A 115 -8.08 10.00 -0.71
N THR A 116 -8.84 11.04 -0.40
CA THR A 116 -8.31 12.38 -0.15
C THR A 116 -7.30 12.37 1.01
N GLY A 117 -6.16 13.02 0.85
CA GLY A 117 -5.10 13.07 1.88
C GLY A 117 -4.16 11.85 1.90
N SER A 118 -4.31 10.89 0.98
CA SER A 118 -3.44 9.71 0.86
C SER A 118 -2.02 10.00 0.34
N GLY A 119 -1.70 11.26 0.04
CA GLY A 119 -0.41 11.66 -0.52
C GLY A 119 0.56 12.19 0.52
N ARG A 120 1.47 11.34 1.03
CA ARG A 120 2.75 11.80 1.60
C ARG A 120 3.94 11.63 0.65
N GLY A 121 3.67 11.25 -0.59
CA GLY A 121 4.66 11.18 -1.64
C GLY A 121 4.00 10.60 -2.87
N THR A 122 3.86 11.43 -3.91
CA THR A 122 3.80 11.00 -5.31
C THR A 122 2.71 10.04 -5.76
N THR A 123 1.80 9.49 -4.94
CA THR A 123 0.74 8.56 -5.40
C THR A 123 -0.15 9.16 -6.50
N GLY A 124 -0.61 10.40 -6.35
CA GLY A 124 -1.34 11.12 -7.42
C GLY A 124 -0.49 11.37 -8.68
N ARG A 125 0.83 11.54 -8.55
CA ARG A 125 1.75 11.74 -9.70
C ARG A 125 2.25 10.43 -10.32
N ALA A 126 2.35 9.37 -9.53
CA ALA A 126 2.74 8.04 -9.93
C ALA A 126 1.61 7.34 -10.70
N LEU A 127 0.36 7.65 -10.32
CA LEU A 127 -0.86 7.26 -11.05
C LEU A 127 -1.19 8.24 -12.19
N GLY A 128 -0.96 9.55 -12.01
CA GLY A 128 -1.17 10.57 -13.04
C GLY A 128 -0.11 10.56 -14.16
N GLY A 129 1.12 10.09 -13.88
CA GLY A 129 2.21 9.98 -14.86
C GLY A 129 2.18 8.72 -15.73
N THR A 130 1.29 7.77 -15.44
CA THR A 130 1.03 6.60 -16.31
C THR A 130 0.08 6.91 -17.47
N SER A 131 -0.25 8.19 -17.72
CA SER A 131 -1.15 8.64 -18.79
C SER A 131 -0.51 8.68 -20.18
N ALA A 132 0.31 7.68 -20.54
CA ALA A 132 0.80 7.49 -21.91
C ALA A 132 -0.16 6.65 -22.78
N ASP A 133 -1.25 6.14 -22.18
CA ASP A 133 -2.35 5.50 -22.91
C ASP A 133 -3.56 6.46 -22.94
N PRO A 134 -4.05 6.89 -24.13
CA PRO A 134 -5.23 7.76 -24.24
C PRO A 134 -6.53 7.14 -23.69
N ARG A 135 -6.51 5.88 -23.23
CA ARG A 135 -7.65 5.22 -22.54
C ARG A 135 -7.59 5.28 -21.01
N SER A 136 -6.60 5.93 -20.42
CA SER A 136 -6.33 5.90 -18.96
C SER A 136 -7.08 6.95 -18.11
N GLY A 137 -8.26 7.39 -18.55
CA GLY A 137 -9.04 8.40 -17.83
C GLY A 137 -10.19 7.79 -17.03
N ASP A 138 -9.98 7.41 -15.77
CA ASP A 138 -10.99 7.56 -14.70
C ASP A 138 -10.36 7.28 -13.32
N THR A 139 -9.69 8.27 -12.74
CA THR A 139 -9.39 8.25 -11.29
C THR A 139 -10.55 8.96 -10.60
N ARG A 140 -11.43 8.21 -9.93
CA ARG A 140 -12.56 8.80 -9.19
C ARG A 140 -12.13 9.09 -7.75
N GLU A 141 -12.05 10.37 -7.40
CA GLU A 141 -11.84 10.80 -6.02
C GLU A 141 -13.14 10.65 -5.21
N GLY A 142 -13.14 9.75 -4.22
CA GLY A 142 -14.24 9.61 -3.27
C GLY A 142 -13.98 10.39 -1.98
N ARG A 143 -14.85 11.33 -1.61
CA ARG A 143 -14.91 11.87 -0.24
C ARG A 143 -15.71 10.92 0.64
N LEU A 144 -15.07 10.33 1.65
CA LEU A 144 -15.79 9.67 2.74
C LEU A 144 -16.25 10.74 3.73
N SER A 145 -17.52 11.16 3.66
CA SER A 145 -18.16 11.86 4.77
C SER A 145 -18.35 10.87 5.93
N HIS A 146 -17.86 11.20 7.13
CA HIS A 146 -18.14 10.44 8.35
C HIS A 146 -19.65 10.42 8.63
N ARG A 147 -20.37 9.44 8.07
CA ARG A 147 -21.72 9.09 8.50
C ARG A 147 -21.57 7.83 9.35
N ALA A 148 -21.89 7.97 10.64
CA ALA A 148 -21.92 6.86 11.59
C ALA A 148 -22.73 5.71 10.99
N VAL A 149 -22.12 4.52 10.90
CA VAL A 149 -22.80 3.30 10.48
C VAL A 149 -23.71 2.86 11.62
N SER A 150 -24.97 3.29 11.59
CA SER A 150 -26.01 2.70 12.44
C SER A 150 -26.27 1.26 11.98
N HIS A 151 -26.03 0.29 12.87
CA HIS A 151 -26.34 -1.13 12.66
C HIS A 151 -27.83 -1.32 12.33
N PRO A 152 -28.20 -2.11 11.30
CA PRO A 152 -29.60 -2.49 11.09
C PRO A 152 -29.98 -3.61 12.08
N ALA A 153 -31.00 -3.36 12.88
CA ALA A 153 -31.62 -4.34 13.75
C ALA A 153 -32.25 -5.50 12.94
N ALA A 154 -32.11 -6.71 13.46
CA ALA A 154 -32.62 -7.95 12.88
C ALA A 154 -34.15 -7.93 12.69
N ARG A 155 -34.64 -8.35 11.51
CA ARG A 155 -36.07 -8.52 11.21
C ARG A 155 -36.62 -9.82 11.83
N PRO A 156 -37.81 -9.83 12.44
CA PRO A 156 -38.48 -11.07 12.83
C PRO A 156 -39.32 -11.66 11.69
N ARG A 157 -39.37 -13.00 11.62
CA ARG A 157 -40.25 -13.81 10.76
C ARG A 157 -41.63 -14.02 11.42
N ARG A 158 -42.72 -13.83 10.67
CA ARG A 158 -44.07 -14.48 10.81
C ARG A 158 -44.73 -14.45 9.42
N ALA A 159 -45.07 -15.56 8.75
CA ALA A 159 -46.10 -16.60 8.95
C ALA A 159 -47.51 -16.23 8.40
N GLY A 160 -47.87 -16.87 7.27
CA GLY A 160 -49.25 -17.24 6.86
C GLY A 160 -50.15 -16.17 6.21
N THR A 161 -50.60 -16.40 4.96
CA THR A 161 -52.02 -16.69 4.59
C THR A 161 -52.16 -16.86 3.06
N ARG A 162 -52.97 -17.86 2.68
CA ARG A 162 -53.38 -18.31 1.33
C ARG A 162 -54.09 -17.22 0.49
N ALA A 163 -53.91 -17.27 -0.84
CA ALA A 163 -55.00 -17.06 -1.79
C ALA A 163 -54.68 -17.73 -3.14
N VAL A 164 -55.59 -18.62 -3.57
CA VAL A 164 -55.66 -19.25 -4.90
C VAL A 164 -56.76 -18.51 -5.67
N LEU A 165 -56.51 -18.11 -6.92
CA LEU A 165 -57.58 -18.04 -7.92
C LEU A 165 -57.02 -18.19 -9.35
N ARG A 166 -57.47 -19.23 -10.05
CA ARG A 166 -57.36 -19.42 -11.50
C ARG A 166 -58.57 -18.76 -12.18
N THR A 167 -58.38 -18.13 -13.34
CA THR A 167 -59.43 -18.04 -14.38
C THR A 167 -58.84 -18.03 -15.79
N ARG A 168 -59.66 -18.56 -16.72
CA ARG A 168 -59.41 -19.11 -18.08
C ARG A 168 -59.20 -18.09 -19.21
N ARG A 169 -58.43 -18.55 -20.22
CA ARG A 169 -58.59 -18.48 -21.71
C ARG A 169 -59.49 -17.40 -22.35
N GLN A 170 -58.98 -16.80 -23.43
CA GLN A 170 -59.58 -16.91 -24.78
C GLN A 170 -58.58 -16.58 -25.90
N ARG A 171 -58.57 -17.43 -26.95
CA ARG A 171 -57.95 -17.20 -28.26
C ARG A 171 -59.04 -16.66 -29.20
N SER A 172 -58.68 -15.80 -30.14
CA SER A 172 -59.47 -15.52 -31.34
C SER A 172 -58.57 -15.05 -32.49
N ARG A 173 -58.53 -15.85 -33.57
CA ARG A 173 -58.24 -15.45 -34.98
C ARG A 173 -59.53 -14.82 -35.57
N PRO A 174 -59.52 -13.99 -36.64
CA PRO A 174 -59.20 -14.32 -38.05
C PRO A 174 -58.33 -13.22 -38.72
N VAL A 175 -57.87 -13.26 -39.98
CA VAL A 175 -58.31 -13.83 -41.27
C VAL A 175 -57.12 -14.50 -41.96
#